data_AF-A0ABD7HVJ6-F1
#
_entry.id   AF-A0ABD7HVJ6-F1
#
_cell.length_a   1.000
_cell.length_b   1.000
_cell.length_c   1.000
_cell.angle_alpha   90.00
_cell.angle_beta   90.00
_cell.angle_gamma   90.00
#
_symmetry.space_group_name_H-M   'P 1'
#
loop_
_entity.id
_entity.type
_entity.pdbx_description
1 polymer ?
#
loop_
_entity_poly.entity_id
_entity_poly.type
_entity_poly.pdbx_seq_one_letter_code
_entity_poly.pdbx_strand_id
1 'polypeptide(L)'
;MTQPPAGPPPPDPGQPEFPPYPTPTSSGYPPVEPPPGAYPPVPPAAGPGAEPYPPYPQANPAGYPPPPGYPPPASPYGAYPAAGAYPPVESARGTNGFAIASLILGIVPICAGIFGVVFGFISLNQIKRTGQNGRGMAIAGIVLGFIWMIVLAVVVAVGAGNSAKRDESGHVTQSGDMDVTKLRVGDCVADLGEKSYYTTTKAIPCAQPHKAEVYAVLPLSGSSLPSQSVLDEKGNEECGAELESYAPSAFDDDSVQITYLYPTKRSWAQGDRAIACVATFDTQRTASIKGK
;
A
#
# COMPACT_ATOMS: atom_id res chain seq x y z
N MET A 1 51.63 -16.55 53.41
CA MET A 1 52.32 -15.51 52.63
C MET A 1 51.78 -15.59 51.21
N THR A 2 50.79 -14.77 50.89
CA THR A 2 50.08 -14.77 49.60
C THR A 2 50.80 -13.84 48.63
N GLN A 3 51.12 -14.34 47.45
CA GLN A 3 51.79 -13.62 46.36
C GLN A 3 50.83 -12.58 45.74
N PRO A 4 51.26 -11.34 45.47
CA PRO A 4 50.40 -10.35 44.81
C PRO A 4 50.15 -10.71 43.33
N PRO A 5 48.99 -10.31 42.76
CA PRO A 5 48.65 -10.63 41.37
C PRO A 5 49.60 -9.96 40.38
N ALA A 6 49.93 -10.69 39.31
CA ALA A 6 50.79 -10.22 38.22
C ALA A 6 50.14 -9.02 37.51
N GLY A 7 50.95 -7.99 37.25
CA GLY A 7 50.55 -6.81 36.47
C GLY A 7 50.33 -7.14 34.99
N PRO A 8 49.66 -6.25 34.24
CA PRO A 8 49.38 -6.46 32.83
C PRO A 8 50.66 -6.55 32.00
N PRO A 9 50.66 -7.34 30.91
CA PRO A 9 51.81 -7.46 30.01
C PRO A 9 52.12 -6.14 29.28
N PRO A 10 53.39 -5.90 28.91
CA PRO A 10 53.78 -4.70 28.17
C PRO A 10 53.16 -4.69 26.75
N PRO A 11 52.86 -3.51 26.20
CA PRO A 11 52.29 -3.36 24.87
C PRO A 11 53.25 -3.83 23.77
N ASP A 12 52.68 -4.44 22.72
CA ASP A 12 53.37 -5.00 21.57
C ASP A 12 53.95 -3.90 20.65
N PRO A 13 55.26 -3.90 20.32
CA PRO A 13 55.91 -2.83 19.55
C PRO A 13 55.49 -2.69 18.07
N GLY A 14 54.50 -3.44 17.58
CA GLY A 14 54.17 -3.55 16.15
C GLY A 14 52.79 -3.02 15.71
N GLN A 15 51.98 -2.46 16.60
CA GLN A 15 50.63 -1.97 16.25
C GLN A 15 50.66 -0.49 15.84
N PRO A 16 50.04 -0.10 14.70
CA PRO A 16 49.83 1.30 14.34
C PRO A 16 48.99 2.01 15.41
N GLU A 17 49.49 3.11 15.98
CA GLU A 17 48.72 3.98 16.87
C GLU A 17 47.61 4.66 16.06
N PHE A 18 46.37 4.24 16.26
CA PHE A 18 45.20 4.95 15.74
C PHE A 18 44.97 6.22 16.56
N PRO A 19 44.73 7.39 15.93
CA PRO A 19 44.41 8.59 16.66
C PRO A 19 43.11 8.40 17.47
N PRO A 20 43.00 9.01 18.67
CA PRO A 20 41.79 8.90 19.47
C PRO A 20 40.59 9.49 18.72
N TYR A 21 39.47 8.76 18.75
CA TYR A 21 38.20 9.20 18.20
C TYR A 21 37.78 10.55 18.82
N PRO A 22 37.31 11.53 18.03
CA PRO A 22 36.79 12.77 18.58
C PRO A 22 35.54 12.48 19.42
N THR A 23 35.57 12.92 20.67
CA THR A 23 34.41 12.95 21.55
C THR A 23 33.36 13.90 20.97
N PRO A 24 32.07 13.52 20.91
CA PRO A 24 31.03 14.43 20.47
C PRO A 24 30.85 15.54 21.51
N THR A 25 31.35 16.73 21.18
CA THR A 25 31.07 17.96 21.89
C THR A 25 29.57 18.25 21.79
N SER A 26 28.88 18.24 22.92
CA SER A 26 27.49 18.69 23.04
C SER A 26 27.45 20.20 22.82
N SER A 27 27.29 20.61 21.56
CA SER A 27 26.99 22.00 21.17
C SER A 27 25.51 22.10 20.80
N GLY A 28 24.82 22.97 21.53
CA GLY A 28 23.37 23.09 21.57
C GLY A 28 22.70 23.36 20.22
N TYR A 29 21.57 22.67 20.04
CA TYR A 29 20.55 23.08 19.10
C TYR A 29 19.76 24.27 19.70
N PRO A 30 19.45 25.32 18.93
CA PRO A 30 18.51 26.34 19.35
C PRO A 30 17.10 25.74 19.50
N PRO A 31 16.27 26.25 20.43
CA PRO A 31 14.90 25.77 20.61
C PRO A 31 14.08 26.04 19.35
N VAL A 32 13.43 24.99 18.85
CA VAL A 32 12.46 25.08 17.75
C VAL A 32 11.20 25.75 18.29
N GLU A 33 10.85 26.93 17.77
CA GLU A 33 9.57 27.58 18.05
C GLU A 33 8.40 26.73 17.50
N PRO A 34 7.32 26.54 18.27
CA PRO A 34 6.12 25.89 17.77
C PRO A 34 5.33 26.81 16.81
N PRO A 35 4.66 26.25 15.78
CA PRO A 35 3.87 27.04 14.83
C PRO A 35 2.62 27.64 15.49
N PRO A 36 2.22 28.88 15.12
CA PRO A 36 0.98 29.47 15.60
C PRO A 36 -0.22 28.92 14.81
N GLY A 37 -1.09 28.17 15.49
CA GLY A 37 -2.29 27.62 14.88
C GLY A 37 -3.19 26.94 15.90
N ALA A 38 -3.91 27.73 16.68
CA ALA A 38 -4.92 27.26 17.62
C ALA A 38 -6.11 26.65 16.86
N TYR A 39 -6.31 25.33 17.01
CA TYR A 39 -7.60 24.69 16.77
C TYR A 39 -8.46 24.83 18.04
N PRO A 40 -9.79 25.02 17.94
CA PRO A 40 -10.65 25.11 19.12
C PRO A 40 -10.69 23.78 19.89
N PRO A 41 -10.89 23.81 21.23
CA PRO A 41 -10.84 22.60 22.05
C PRO A 41 -11.99 21.65 21.76
N VAL A 42 -11.66 20.36 21.67
CA VAL A 42 -12.58 19.23 21.61
C VAL A 42 -13.15 19.00 23.04
N PRO A 43 -14.47 18.87 23.22
CA PRO A 43 -15.05 18.56 24.54
C PRO A 43 -14.70 17.12 24.98
N PRO A 44 -14.57 16.85 26.29
CA PRO A 44 -14.12 15.54 26.77
C PRO A 44 -15.14 14.43 26.49
N ALA A 45 -14.62 13.26 26.13
CA ALA A 45 -15.39 12.02 26.05
C ALA A 45 -15.91 11.63 27.45
N ALA A 46 -17.23 11.56 27.59
CA ALA A 46 -17.87 10.99 28.77
C ALA A 46 -17.69 9.46 28.76
N GLY A 47 -17.25 8.93 29.90
CA GLY A 47 -17.05 7.50 30.13
C GLY A 47 -18.35 6.68 30.17
N PRO A 48 -18.23 5.34 30.22
CA PRO A 48 -19.36 4.44 30.11
C PRO A 48 -20.14 4.36 31.43
N GLY A 49 -21.41 4.73 31.41
CA GLY A 49 -22.35 4.51 32.51
C GLY A 49 -23.23 5.71 32.80
N ALA A 50 -24.34 5.84 32.07
CA ALA A 50 -25.50 6.61 32.53
C ALA A 50 -26.76 6.02 31.87
N GLU A 51 -27.72 5.71 32.73
CA GLU A 51 -28.97 5.00 32.45
C GLU A 51 -29.97 5.80 31.59
N PRO A 52 -30.97 5.13 30.98
CA PRO A 52 -31.90 5.76 30.05
C PRO A 52 -32.97 6.60 30.77
N TYR A 53 -33.11 7.87 30.41
CA TYR A 53 -34.26 8.69 30.80
C TYR A 53 -35.38 8.64 29.74
N PRO A 54 -36.67 8.62 30.17
CA PRO A 54 -37.81 8.35 29.29
C PRO A 54 -38.25 9.55 28.43
N PRO A 55 -38.98 9.31 27.33
CA PRO A 55 -39.44 10.35 26.41
C PRO A 55 -40.58 11.19 27.02
N TYR A 56 -40.48 12.52 26.87
CA TYR A 56 -41.51 13.47 27.27
C TYR A 56 -42.65 13.52 26.22
N PRO A 57 -43.94 13.64 26.63
CA PRO A 57 -45.07 13.69 25.70
C PRO A 57 -45.24 15.08 25.09
N GLN A 58 -45.38 15.17 23.76
CA GLN A 58 -45.85 16.40 23.10
C GLN A 58 -47.36 16.58 23.31
N ALA A 59 -47.73 17.67 23.97
CA ALA A 59 -49.11 18.13 24.11
C ALA A 59 -49.51 19.06 22.94
N ASN A 60 -50.73 18.86 22.45
CA ASN A 60 -51.37 19.52 21.32
C ASN A 60 -51.99 20.87 21.77
N PRO A 61 -51.75 22.02 21.11
CA PRO A 61 -52.38 23.28 21.52
C PRO A 61 -53.83 23.39 21.02
N ALA A 62 -54.79 23.22 21.91
CA ALA A 62 -56.20 23.56 21.70
C ALA A 62 -56.42 25.09 21.75
N GLY A 63 -57.36 25.55 20.92
CA GLY A 63 -57.55 26.96 20.56
C GLY A 63 -58.02 27.91 21.67
N TYR A 64 -57.63 29.17 21.52
CA TYR A 64 -58.14 30.31 22.26
C TYR A 64 -59.25 31.04 21.47
N PRO A 65 -60.30 31.54 22.13
CA PRO A 65 -61.38 32.31 21.49
C PRO A 65 -60.97 33.77 21.18
N PRO A 66 -61.55 34.40 20.14
CA PRO A 66 -61.15 35.74 19.68
C PRO A 66 -61.74 36.89 20.52
N PRO A 67 -61.03 38.03 20.65
CA PRO A 67 -61.51 39.21 21.38
C PRO A 67 -62.46 40.12 20.57
N PRO A 68 -63.29 40.95 21.23
CA PRO A 68 -64.36 41.74 20.60
C PRO A 68 -63.87 42.93 19.76
N GLY A 69 -64.53 43.16 18.62
CA GLY A 69 -64.17 44.15 17.62
C GLY A 69 -64.54 45.59 17.95
N TYR A 70 -63.64 46.51 17.64
CA TYR A 70 -63.88 47.95 17.53
C TYR A 70 -63.97 48.36 16.04
N PRO A 71 -64.86 49.28 15.66
CA PRO A 71 -65.02 49.70 14.26
C PRO A 71 -63.86 50.61 13.80
N PRO A 72 -63.38 50.46 12.55
CA PRO A 72 -62.29 51.28 12.03
C PRO A 72 -62.77 52.69 11.62
N PRO A 73 -61.93 53.73 11.77
CA PRO A 73 -62.23 55.07 11.26
C PRO A 73 -62.16 55.11 9.73
N ALA A 74 -63.13 55.79 9.12
CA ALA A 74 -63.16 56.05 7.68
C ALA A 74 -61.99 56.95 7.28
N SER A 75 -61.19 56.50 6.32
CA SER A 75 -60.23 57.36 5.60
C SER A 75 -60.49 57.28 4.09
N PRO A 76 -60.65 58.44 3.43
CA PRO A 76 -60.92 58.55 2.00
C PRO A 76 -59.60 58.46 1.23
N TYR A 77 -59.59 57.83 0.06
CA TYR A 77 -58.69 58.03 -1.09
C TYR A 77 -58.40 56.72 -1.84
N GLY A 78 -58.67 56.73 -3.14
CA GLY A 78 -57.88 56.03 -4.15
C GLY A 78 -58.33 54.62 -4.55
N ALA A 79 -59.19 54.55 -5.56
CA ALA A 79 -59.41 53.34 -6.36
C ALA A 79 -58.22 53.13 -7.32
N TYR A 80 -57.69 51.90 -7.38
CA TYR A 80 -56.76 51.44 -8.42
C TYR A 80 -57.37 50.19 -9.10
N PRO A 81 -57.32 50.07 -10.44
CA PRO A 81 -57.95 48.98 -11.17
C PRO A 81 -57.15 47.68 -11.03
N ALA A 82 -57.87 46.56 -10.93
CA ALA A 82 -57.32 45.22 -10.87
C ALA A 82 -56.54 44.88 -12.15
N ALA A 83 -55.24 44.63 -11.99
CA ALA A 83 -54.37 44.12 -13.04
C ALA A 83 -53.54 42.96 -12.49
N GLY A 84 -53.52 41.85 -13.22
CA GLY A 84 -52.53 40.78 -13.05
C GLY A 84 -53.12 39.41 -12.75
N ALA A 85 -53.51 38.71 -13.80
CA ALA A 85 -53.52 37.25 -13.79
C ALA A 85 -52.08 36.78 -13.53
N TYR A 86 -51.86 36.08 -12.41
CA TYR A 86 -50.58 35.44 -12.12
C TYR A 86 -50.34 34.33 -13.18
N PRO A 87 -49.19 34.30 -13.87
CA PRO A 87 -48.82 33.11 -14.64
C PRO A 87 -48.66 31.92 -13.68
N PRO A 88 -49.00 30.69 -14.09
CA PRO A 88 -48.73 29.52 -13.27
C PRO A 88 -47.22 29.44 -13.05
N VAL A 89 -46.82 29.41 -11.78
CA VAL A 89 -45.45 29.10 -11.38
C VAL A 89 -45.11 27.70 -11.89
N GLU A 90 -44.29 27.62 -12.94
CA GLU A 90 -43.62 26.37 -13.32
C GLU A 90 -42.81 25.91 -12.12
N SER A 91 -43.27 24.84 -11.48
CA SER A 91 -42.51 24.16 -10.45
C SER A 91 -41.20 23.69 -11.08
N ALA A 92 -40.09 24.33 -10.72
CA ALA A 92 -38.76 23.90 -11.10
C ALA A 92 -38.63 22.42 -10.69
N ARG A 93 -38.63 21.51 -11.67
CA ARG A 93 -38.49 20.07 -11.43
C ARG A 93 -37.16 19.83 -10.72
N GLY A 94 -37.22 19.59 -9.42
CA GLY A 94 -36.05 19.35 -8.57
C GLY A 94 -35.25 18.15 -9.06
N THR A 95 -33.92 18.27 -9.01
CA THR A 95 -32.99 17.17 -9.24
C THR A 95 -33.10 16.16 -8.12
N ASN A 96 -33.30 14.89 -8.48
CA ASN A 96 -33.49 13.79 -7.54
C ASN A 96 -32.21 13.53 -6.73
N GLY A 97 -32.29 13.53 -5.39
CA GLY A 97 -31.13 13.33 -4.49
C GLY A 97 -30.37 12.03 -4.74
N PHE A 98 -31.04 11.01 -5.28
CA PHE A 98 -30.42 9.76 -5.72
C PHE A 98 -29.46 9.93 -6.91
N ALA A 99 -29.70 10.90 -7.81
CA ALA A 99 -28.78 11.18 -8.91
C ALA A 99 -27.47 11.80 -8.38
N ILE A 100 -27.58 12.71 -7.41
CA ILE A 100 -26.43 13.31 -6.72
C ILE A 100 -25.69 12.23 -5.91
N ALA A 101 -26.41 11.37 -5.19
CA ALA A 101 -25.81 10.24 -4.48
C ALA A 101 -25.09 9.26 -5.43
N SER A 102 -25.64 8.99 -6.62
CA SER A 102 -24.98 8.14 -7.64
C SER A 102 -23.70 8.77 -8.19
N LEU A 103 -23.65 10.10 -8.32
CA LEU A 103 -22.45 10.82 -8.74
C LEU A 103 -21.38 10.80 -7.65
N ILE A 104 -21.75 11.10 -6.41
CA ILE A 104 -20.82 11.15 -5.27
C ILE A 104 -20.26 9.75 -4.97
N LEU A 105 -21.09 8.71 -4.98
CA LEU A 105 -20.65 7.33 -4.76
C LEU A 105 -19.88 6.74 -5.95
N GLY A 106 -20.09 7.27 -7.17
CA GLY A 106 -19.29 6.91 -8.34
C GLY A 106 -17.89 7.55 -8.36
N ILE A 107 -17.70 8.67 -7.65
CA ILE A 107 -16.43 9.42 -7.61
C ILE A 107 -15.49 8.91 -6.50
N VAL A 108 -16.01 8.35 -5.39
CA VAL A 108 -15.17 7.90 -4.27
C VAL A 108 -14.82 6.40 -4.42
N PRO A 109 -13.60 6.06 -4.86
CA PRO A 109 -13.25 4.70 -5.31
C PRO A 109 -13.10 3.68 -4.16
N ILE A 110 -13.19 4.10 -2.90
CA ILE A 110 -12.76 3.28 -1.76
C ILE A 110 -13.85 2.29 -1.30
N CYS A 111 -15.13 2.43 -1.67
CA CYS A 111 -16.18 1.57 -1.09
C CYS A 111 -17.22 0.90 -2.00
N ALA A 112 -17.27 1.09 -3.33
CA ALA A 112 -17.77 0.06 -4.29
C ALA A 112 -18.14 0.60 -5.68
N GLY A 113 -17.44 0.12 -6.71
CA GLY A 113 -17.97 0.10 -8.08
C GLY A 113 -19.27 -0.73 -8.19
N ILE A 114 -19.44 -1.76 -7.35
CA ILE A 114 -20.64 -2.61 -7.32
C ILE A 114 -21.88 -1.83 -6.86
N PHE A 115 -21.81 -1.05 -5.78
CA PHE A 115 -22.95 -0.26 -5.30
C PHE A 115 -23.27 0.90 -6.27
N GLY A 116 -22.27 1.50 -6.91
CA GLY A 116 -22.50 2.51 -7.96
C GLY A 116 -23.32 2.00 -9.14
N VAL A 117 -23.03 0.79 -9.62
CA VAL A 117 -23.80 0.15 -10.70
C VAL A 117 -25.22 -0.21 -10.23
N VAL A 118 -25.38 -0.77 -9.03
CA VAL A 118 -26.70 -1.16 -8.49
C VAL A 118 -27.61 0.07 -8.27
N PHE A 119 -27.11 1.12 -7.64
CA PHE A 119 -27.88 2.36 -7.45
C PHE A 119 -28.13 3.11 -8.76
N GLY A 120 -27.23 3.01 -9.74
CA GLY A 120 -27.44 3.52 -11.11
C GLY A 120 -28.66 2.89 -11.78
N PHE A 121 -28.82 1.57 -11.70
CA PHE A 121 -29.99 0.88 -12.25
C PHE A 121 -31.30 1.23 -11.53
N ILE A 122 -31.28 1.35 -10.20
CA ILE A 122 -32.46 1.72 -9.41
C ILE A 122 -32.92 3.15 -9.72
N SER A 123 -31.98 4.10 -9.82
CA SER A 123 -32.28 5.49 -10.15
C SER A 123 -32.84 5.65 -11.57
N LEU A 124 -32.33 4.91 -12.57
CA LEU A 124 -32.89 4.92 -13.93
C LEU A 124 -34.33 4.39 -13.98
N ASN A 125 -34.67 3.37 -13.19
CA ASN A 125 -36.03 2.84 -13.13
C ASN A 125 -37.01 3.83 -12.47
N GLN A 126 -36.58 4.56 -11.44
CA GLN A 126 -37.38 5.62 -10.82
C GLN A 126 -37.55 6.85 -11.75
N ILE A 127 -36.48 7.27 -12.44
CA ILE A 127 -36.53 8.40 -13.38
C ILE A 127 -37.40 8.08 -14.60
N LYS A 128 -37.39 6.84 -15.09
CA LYS A 128 -38.29 6.37 -16.14
C LYS A 128 -39.77 6.49 -15.76
N ARG A 129 -40.12 6.23 -14.49
CA ARG A 129 -41.50 6.26 -13.99
C ARG A 129 -41.99 7.66 -13.59
N THR A 130 -41.09 8.51 -13.10
CA THR A 130 -41.44 9.83 -12.52
C THR A 130 -41.19 11.01 -13.45
N GLY A 131 -40.50 10.83 -14.58
CA GLY A 131 -40.28 11.89 -15.58
C GLY A 131 -39.34 13.02 -15.12
N GLN A 132 -38.59 12.81 -14.03
CA GLN A 132 -37.73 13.83 -13.43
C GLN A 132 -36.41 14.04 -14.21
N ASN A 133 -35.84 15.24 -14.10
CA ASN A 133 -34.54 15.58 -14.69
C ASN A 133 -33.40 14.92 -13.89
N GLY A 134 -32.43 14.31 -14.58
CA GLY A 134 -31.32 13.56 -13.93
C GLY A 134 -30.84 12.33 -14.69
N ARG A 135 -31.52 11.98 -15.79
CA ARG A 135 -31.19 10.86 -16.67
C ARG A 135 -29.74 10.87 -17.16
N GLY A 136 -29.23 12.04 -17.58
CA GLY A 136 -27.84 12.18 -18.04
C GLY A 136 -26.81 11.92 -16.93
N MET A 137 -27.12 12.35 -15.70
CA MET A 137 -26.26 12.18 -14.54
C MET A 137 -26.22 10.70 -14.09
N ALA A 138 -27.36 10.01 -14.12
CA ALA A 138 -27.43 8.57 -13.85
C ALA A 138 -26.68 7.73 -14.90
N ILE A 139 -26.77 8.09 -16.18
CA ILE A 139 -26.00 7.46 -17.27
C ILE A 139 -24.50 7.67 -17.05
N ALA A 140 -24.07 8.89 -16.71
CA ALA A 140 -22.67 9.18 -16.43
C ALA A 140 -22.13 8.34 -15.27
N GLY A 141 -22.88 8.18 -14.17
CA GLY A 141 -22.49 7.33 -13.03
C GLY A 141 -22.33 5.85 -13.42
N ILE A 142 -23.22 5.32 -14.25
CA ILE A 142 -23.13 3.93 -14.74
C ILE A 142 -21.92 3.75 -15.66
N VAL A 143 -21.68 4.68 -16.58
CA VAL A 143 -20.53 4.63 -17.50
C VAL A 143 -19.23 4.68 -16.72
N LEU A 144 -19.10 5.60 -15.75
CA LEU A 144 -17.93 5.67 -14.88
C LEU A 144 -17.75 4.39 -14.04
N GLY A 145 -18.84 3.80 -13.56
CA GLY A 145 -18.82 2.51 -12.86
C GLY A 145 -18.28 1.36 -13.72
N PHE A 146 -18.73 1.25 -14.98
CA PHE A 146 -18.22 0.25 -15.91
C PHE A 146 -16.76 0.49 -16.31
N ILE A 147 -16.36 1.75 -16.52
CA ILE A 147 -14.96 2.10 -16.77
C ILE A 147 -14.08 1.62 -15.61
N TRP A 148 -14.48 1.89 -14.36
CA TRP A 148 -13.74 1.42 -13.19
C TRP A 148 -13.72 -0.11 -13.07
N MET A 149 -14.82 -0.80 -13.40
CA MET A 149 -14.85 -2.27 -13.44
C MET A 149 -13.89 -2.84 -14.50
N ILE A 150 -13.84 -2.22 -15.69
CA ILE A 150 -12.91 -2.60 -16.75
C ILE A 150 -11.46 -2.33 -16.32
N VAL A 151 -11.18 -1.15 -15.76
CA VAL A 151 -9.85 -0.81 -15.22
C VAL A 151 -9.43 -1.81 -14.15
N LEU A 152 -10.30 -2.14 -13.20
CA LEU A 152 -10.04 -3.15 -12.18
C LEU A 152 -9.78 -4.52 -12.81
N ALA A 153 -10.60 -4.95 -13.78
CA ALA A 153 -10.43 -6.22 -14.47
C ALA A 153 -9.09 -6.28 -15.22
N VAL A 154 -8.67 -5.19 -15.87
CA VAL A 154 -7.37 -5.08 -16.55
C VAL A 154 -6.22 -5.12 -15.52
N VAL A 155 -6.33 -4.38 -14.42
CA VAL A 155 -5.31 -4.40 -13.35
C VAL A 155 -5.18 -5.80 -12.75
N VAL A 156 -6.29 -6.50 -12.50
CA VAL A 156 -6.28 -7.88 -12.01
C VAL A 156 -5.71 -8.83 -13.05
N ALA A 157 -6.07 -8.69 -14.33
CA ALA A 157 -5.54 -9.53 -15.40
C ALA A 157 -4.03 -9.34 -15.60
N VAL A 158 -3.53 -8.10 -15.54
CA VAL A 158 -2.10 -7.79 -15.60
C VAL A 158 -1.39 -8.28 -14.34
N GLY A 159 -1.97 -8.08 -13.16
CA GLY A 159 -1.39 -8.55 -11.89
C GLY A 159 -1.35 -10.07 -11.75
N ALA A 160 -2.37 -10.79 -12.22
CA ALA A 160 -2.44 -12.26 -12.19
C ALA A 160 -1.61 -12.91 -13.30
N GLY A 161 -1.35 -12.19 -14.41
CA GLY A 161 -0.57 -12.69 -15.55
C GLY A 161 0.94 -12.62 -15.36
N ASN A 162 1.43 -11.98 -14.31
CA ASN A 162 2.85 -11.66 -14.16
C ASN A 162 3.66 -12.67 -13.34
N SER A 163 3.09 -13.74 -12.77
CA SER A 163 3.88 -14.69 -11.97
C SER A 163 4.65 -15.70 -12.81
N ALA A 164 5.90 -15.98 -12.41
CA ALA A 164 6.69 -17.02 -13.06
C ALA A 164 6.09 -18.42 -12.83
N LYS A 165 6.21 -19.30 -13.83
CA LYS A 165 5.75 -20.69 -13.73
C LYS A 165 6.90 -21.66 -13.95
N ARG A 166 6.76 -22.81 -13.31
CA ARG A 166 7.68 -23.94 -13.42
C ARG A 166 7.00 -25.12 -14.10
N ASP A 167 7.80 -25.97 -14.72
CA ASP A 167 7.37 -27.31 -15.14
C ASP A 167 7.49 -28.33 -13.99
N GLU A 168 7.18 -29.59 -14.29
CA GLU A 168 7.24 -30.71 -13.34
C GLU A 168 8.66 -30.98 -12.83
N SER A 169 9.68 -30.66 -13.63
CA SER A 169 11.08 -30.78 -13.26
C SER A 169 11.58 -29.64 -12.38
N GLY A 170 10.77 -28.60 -12.19
CA GLY A 170 11.05 -27.45 -11.36
C GLY A 170 11.76 -26.31 -12.10
N HIS A 171 12.00 -26.42 -13.41
CA HIS A 171 12.63 -25.34 -14.19
C HIS A 171 11.60 -24.25 -14.52
N VAL A 172 12.04 -22.99 -14.51
CA VAL A 172 11.21 -21.85 -14.91
C VAL A 172 10.98 -21.91 -16.43
N THR A 173 9.72 -22.05 -16.84
CA THR A 173 9.31 -22.12 -18.26
C THR A 173 8.55 -20.88 -18.71
N GLN A 174 7.96 -20.14 -17.78
CA GLN A 174 7.31 -18.85 -18.04
C GLN A 174 7.92 -17.77 -17.16
N SER A 175 8.38 -16.69 -17.79
CA SER A 175 8.93 -15.51 -17.14
C SER A 175 7.88 -14.79 -16.29
N GLY A 176 8.30 -14.29 -15.12
CA GLY A 176 7.44 -13.51 -14.25
C GLY A 176 8.02 -13.20 -12.88
N ASP A 177 7.26 -12.45 -12.09
CA ASP A 177 7.51 -12.14 -10.70
C ASP A 177 7.52 -13.42 -9.86
N MET A 178 8.54 -13.54 -9.01
CA MET A 178 8.71 -14.62 -8.05
C MET A 178 9.27 -14.04 -6.75
N ASP A 179 8.74 -14.53 -5.62
CA ASP A 179 9.31 -14.24 -4.31
C ASP A 179 10.74 -14.78 -4.24
N VAL A 180 11.69 -13.99 -3.77
CA VAL A 180 13.10 -14.41 -3.73
C VAL A 180 13.33 -15.63 -2.85
N THR A 181 12.48 -15.85 -1.85
CA THR A 181 12.51 -17.04 -0.98
C THR A 181 12.10 -18.33 -1.70
N LYS A 182 11.45 -18.22 -2.86
CA LYS A 182 10.99 -19.35 -3.69
C LYS A 182 11.96 -19.69 -4.81
N LEU A 183 13.06 -18.95 -4.93
CA LEU A 183 14.13 -19.27 -5.86
C LEU A 183 14.78 -20.60 -5.49
N ARG A 184 15.21 -21.34 -6.51
CA ARG A 184 15.79 -22.67 -6.44
C ARG A 184 17.07 -22.68 -7.25
N VAL A 185 17.94 -23.64 -6.94
CA VAL A 185 19.13 -23.92 -7.76
C VAL A 185 18.70 -24.13 -9.22
N GLY A 186 19.39 -23.46 -10.13
CA GLY A 186 19.11 -23.44 -11.57
C GLY A 186 18.14 -22.34 -12.02
N ASP A 187 17.64 -21.50 -11.12
CA ASP A 187 16.78 -20.38 -11.52
C ASP A 187 17.56 -19.20 -12.06
N CYS A 188 17.19 -18.79 -13.28
CA CYS A 188 17.69 -17.57 -13.88
C CYS A 188 16.78 -16.38 -13.59
N VAL A 189 17.40 -15.23 -13.37
CA VAL A 189 16.74 -13.99 -12.96
C VAL A 189 17.18 -12.87 -13.91
N ALA A 190 16.19 -12.11 -14.43
CA ALA A 190 16.43 -11.12 -15.47
C ALA A 190 17.50 -10.09 -15.07
N ASP A 191 17.34 -9.51 -13.89
CA ASP A 191 18.30 -8.63 -13.25
C ASP A 191 17.95 -8.54 -11.76
N LEU A 192 18.94 -8.71 -10.88
CA LEU A 192 18.75 -8.41 -9.46
C LEU A 192 18.86 -6.90 -9.21
N GLY A 193 19.66 -6.17 -9.99
CA GLY A 193 19.96 -4.75 -9.78
C GLY A 193 20.76 -4.49 -8.51
N GLU A 194 20.85 -3.21 -8.12
CA GLU A 194 21.52 -2.79 -6.89
C GLU A 194 20.49 -2.37 -5.84
N LYS A 195 20.07 -3.31 -4.99
CA LYS A 195 19.22 -3.04 -3.83
C LYS A 195 19.76 -3.74 -2.59
N SER A 196 19.51 -3.15 -1.43
CA SER A 196 19.90 -3.71 -0.14
C SER A 196 19.03 -4.86 0.34
N TYR A 197 17.81 -5.02 -0.22
CA TYR A 197 16.94 -6.16 0.05
C TYR A 197 15.98 -6.40 -1.13
N TYR A 198 15.62 -7.65 -1.33
CA TYR A 198 14.71 -8.09 -2.38
C TYR A 198 13.54 -8.84 -1.74
N THR A 199 12.31 -8.49 -2.11
CA THR A 199 11.12 -9.27 -1.75
C THR A 199 10.67 -10.11 -2.94
N THR A 200 10.76 -9.54 -4.13
CA THR A 200 10.34 -10.15 -5.39
C THR A 200 11.39 -9.84 -6.44
N THR A 201 11.59 -10.80 -7.35
CA THR A 201 12.41 -10.63 -8.54
C THR A 201 11.73 -11.24 -9.76
N LYS A 202 12.26 -10.98 -10.95
CA LYS A 202 11.75 -11.53 -12.20
C LYS A 202 12.50 -12.80 -12.58
N ALA A 203 11.96 -13.95 -12.21
CA ALA A 203 12.46 -15.24 -12.63
C ALA A 203 12.12 -15.49 -14.10
N ILE A 204 13.07 -15.98 -14.89
CA ILE A 204 12.92 -16.21 -16.33
C ILE A 204 13.59 -17.54 -16.73
N PRO A 205 13.15 -18.19 -17.82
CA PRO A 205 13.85 -19.34 -18.36
C PRO A 205 15.28 -18.98 -18.73
N CYS A 206 16.25 -19.82 -18.38
CA CYS A 206 17.68 -19.55 -18.63
C CYS A 206 18.03 -19.42 -20.12
N ALA A 207 17.18 -19.93 -21.02
CA ALA A 207 17.31 -19.72 -22.47
C ALA A 207 17.01 -18.28 -22.90
N GLN A 208 16.39 -17.47 -22.02
CA GLN A 208 16.15 -16.04 -22.24
C GLN A 208 17.29 -15.20 -21.65
N PRO A 209 17.52 -13.97 -22.15
CA PRO A 209 18.53 -13.06 -21.63
C PRO A 209 18.34 -12.75 -20.14
N HIS A 210 19.32 -13.11 -19.31
CA HIS A 210 19.31 -12.92 -17.85
C HIS A 210 20.69 -12.47 -17.35
N LYS A 211 20.72 -11.86 -16.16
CA LYS A 211 21.95 -11.37 -15.51
C LYS A 211 22.29 -12.07 -14.20
N ALA A 212 21.48 -13.03 -13.77
CA ALA A 212 21.73 -13.75 -12.53
C ALA A 212 21.22 -15.18 -12.58
N GLU A 213 21.90 -16.09 -11.88
CA GLU A 213 21.47 -17.47 -11.69
C GLU A 213 21.73 -17.94 -10.27
N VAL A 214 20.73 -18.55 -9.64
CA VAL A 214 20.87 -19.19 -8.33
C VAL A 214 21.56 -20.53 -8.52
N TYR A 215 22.73 -20.71 -7.93
CA TYR A 215 23.51 -21.94 -8.08
C TYR A 215 23.56 -22.78 -6.80
N ALA A 216 23.26 -22.19 -5.63
CA ALA A 216 23.16 -22.92 -4.37
C ALA A 216 22.16 -22.29 -3.41
N VAL A 217 21.62 -23.10 -2.51
CA VAL A 217 20.73 -22.68 -1.42
C VAL A 217 21.21 -23.32 -0.12
N LEU A 218 21.88 -22.54 0.72
CA LEU A 218 22.51 -23.00 1.95
C LEU A 218 21.50 -22.97 3.10
N PRO A 219 21.23 -24.09 3.78
CA PRO A 219 20.30 -24.09 4.90
C PRO A 219 20.87 -23.36 6.12
N LEU A 220 20.00 -22.63 6.81
CA LEU A 220 20.27 -21.97 8.09
C LEU A 220 19.53 -22.67 9.20
N SER A 221 20.22 -22.89 10.32
CA SER A 221 19.66 -23.50 11.52
C SER A 221 19.38 -22.46 12.60
N GLY A 222 18.46 -22.76 13.51
CA GLY A 222 18.16 -21.94 14.68
C GLY A 222 16.75 -21.35 14.69
N SER A 223 16.36 -20.82 15.85
CA SER A 223 15.04 -20.20 16.07
C SER A 223 15.00 -18.72 15.69
N SER A 224 16.12 -18.01 15.82
CA SER A 224 16.26 -16.59 15.50
C SER A 224 17.18 -16.36 14.31
N LEU A 225 16.92 -15.29 13.55
CA LEU A 225 17.77 -14.85 12.45
C LEU A 225 19.19 -14.58 12.97
N PRO A 226 20.23 -15.22 12.41
CA PRO A 226 21.62 -14.95 12.79
C PRO A 226 22.03 -13.50 12.56
N SER A 227 23.12 -13.05 13.20
CA SER A 227 23.69 -11.74 12.90
C SER A 227 24.22 -11.69 11.48
N GLN A 228 24.30 -10.48 10.91
CA GLN A 228 24.81 -10.28 9.56
C GLN A 228 26.22 -10.87 9.38
N SER A 229 27.10 -10.70 10.38
CA SER A 229 28.45 -11.26 10.36
C SER A 229 28.49 -12.78 10.20
N VAL A 230 27.56 -13.50 10.84
CA VAL A 230 27.47 -14.98 10.76
C VAL A 230 26.94 -15.41 9.40
N LEU A 231 26.00 -14.64 8.83
CA LEU A 231 25.49 -14.88 7.48
C LEU A 231 26.58 -14.65 6.43
N ASP A 232 27.36 -13.57 6.59
CA ASP A 232 28.48 -13.23 5.71
C ASP A 232 29.61 -14.24 5.79
N GLU A 233 29.98 -14.69 6.99
CA GLU A 233 30.98 -15.74 7.18
C GLU A 233 30.57 -17.03 6.45
N LYS A 234 29.35 -17.52 6.70
CA LYS A 234 28.83 -18.72 6.03
C LYS A 234 28.71 -18.55 4.51
N GLY A 235 28.20 -17.40 4.05
CA GLY A 235 28.03 -17.11 2.63
C GLY A 235 29.36 -17.06 1.89
N ASN A 236 30.36 -16.39 2.45
CA ASN A 236 31.69 -16.27 1.85
C ASN A 236 32.43 -17.63 1.80
N GLU A 237 32.29 -18.46 2.82
CA GLU A 237 32.95 -19.77 2.88
C GLU A 237 32.29 -20.79 1.95
N GLU A 238 30.96 -20.95 2.02
CA GLU A 238 30.28 -22.06 1.37
C GLU A 238 29.84 -21.72 -0.07
N CYS A 239 29.40 -20.49 -0.36
CA CYS A 239 28.93 -20.17 -1.72
C CYS A 239 30.06 -20.21 -2.76
N GLY A 240 31.32 -19.97 -2.37
CA GLY A 240 32.47 -20.13 -3.27
C GLY A 240 32.68 -21.59 -3.65
N ALA A 241 32.72 -22.47 -2.64
CA ALA A 241 32.87 -23.91 -2.84
C ALA A 241 31.71 -24.52 -3.64
N GLU A 242 30.48 -24.09 -3.36
CA GLU A 242 29.31 -24.55 -4.12
C GLU A 242 29.34 -24.08 -5.58
N LEU A 243 29.87 -22.88 -5.86
CA LEU A 243 30.03 -22.41 -7.25
C LEU A 243 31.06 -23.27 -7.99
N GLU A 244 32.17 -23.64 -7.34
CA GLU A 244 33.19 -24.52 -7.93
C GLU A 244 32.62 -25.89 -8.29
N SER A 245 31.77 -26.45 -7.42
CA SER A 245 31.06 -27.70 -7.68
C SER A 245 30.01 -27.56 -8.80
N TYR A 246 29.27 -26.45 -8.81
CA TYR A 246 28.18 -26.22 -9.75
C TYR A 246 28.64 -25.86 -11.16
N ALA A 247 29.59 -24.93 -11.28
CA ALA A 247 30.09 -24.38 -12.53
C ALA A 247 31.59 -24.01 -12.40
N PRO A 248 32.52 -24.98 -12.48
CA PRO A 248 33.95 -24.73 -12.31
C PRO A 248 34.51 -23.65 -13.26
N SER A 249 34.02 -23.60 -14.49
CA SER A 249 34.44 -22.60 -15.49
C SER A 249 34.00 -21.18 -15.17
N ALA A 250 33.15 -20.97 -14.14
CA ALA A 250 32.76 -19.64 -13.71
C ALA A 250 33.95 -18.83 -13.17
N PHE A 251 34.98 -19.51 -12.65
CA PHE A 251 36.20 -18.86 -12.14
C PHE A 251 37.16 -18.41 -13.24
N ASP A 252 36.96 -18.84 -14.48
CA ASP A 252 37.72 -18.37 -15.64
C ASP A 252 37.08 -17.13 -16.30
N ASP A 253 35.91 -16.68 -15.81
CA ASP A 253 35.15 -15.57 -16.37
C ASP A 253 35.02 -14.41 -15.37
N ASP A 254 35.84 -13.39 -15.57
CA ASP A 254 35.88 -12.17 -14.75
C ASP A 254 34.55 -11.38 -14.72
N SER A 255 33.60 -11.67 -15.63
CA SER A 255 32.26 -11.06 -15.61
C SER A 255 31.31 -11.71 -14.60
N VAL A 256 31.72 -12.80 -13.94
CA VAL A 256 30.92 -13.52 -12.95
C VAL A 256 31.25 -13.01 -11.55
N GLN A 257 30.22 -12.56 -10.83
CA GLN A 257 30.34 -12.15 -9.43
C GLN A 257 29.46 -13.02 -8.54
N ILE A 258 29.91 -13.30 -7.31
CA ILE A 258 29.10 -14.00 -6.31
C ILE A 258 28.34 -12.95 -5.50
N THR A 259 27.02 -13.13 -5.41
CA THR A 259 26.12 -12.32 -4.60
C THR A 259 25.28 -13.23 -3.70
N TYR A 260 24.91 -12.71 -2.53
CA TYR A 260 24.15 -13.44 -1.52
C TYR A 260 22.76 -12.83 -1.34
N LEU A 261 21.73 -13.67 -1.32
CA LEU A 261 20.41 -13.27 -0.86
C LEU A 261 20.20 -13.81 0.55
N TYR A 262 20.21 -12.91 1.53
CA TYR A 262 20.02 -13.24 2.92
C TYR A 262 18.57 -13.14 3.36
N PRO A 263 18.15 -13.96 4.34
CA PRO A 263 16.84 -13.83 4.94
C PRO A 263 16.75 -12.51 5.72
N THR A 264 15.60 -11.86 5.63
CA THR A 264 15.28 -10.68 6.43
C THR A 264 14.54 -11.09 7.70
N LYS A 265 14.42 -10.20 8.68
CA LYS A 265 13.55 -10.46 9.86
C LYS A 265 12.12 -10.83 9.47
N ARG A 266 11.60 -10.21 8.39
CA ARG A 266 10.26 -10.46 7.87
C ARG A 266 10.15 -11.84 7.22
N SER A 267 11.06 -12.20 6.32
CA SER A 267 11.02 -13.51 5.66
C SER A 267 11.32 -14.64 6.66
N TRP A 268 12.21 -14.40 7.63
CA TRP A 268 12.49 -15.34 8.71
C TRP A 268 11.23 -15.66 9.54
N ALA A 269 10.40 -14.65 9.84
CA ALA A 269 9.12 -14.88 10.53
C ALA A 269 8.15 -15.74 9.69
N GLN A 270 8.36 -15.84 8.38
CA GLN A 270 7.56 -16.62 7.42
C GLN A 270 8.18 -17.98 7.07
N GLY A 271 9.30 -18.34 7.72
CA GLY A 271 9.94 -19.65 7.54
C GLY A 271 11.13 -19.65 6.57
N ASP A 272 11.58 -18.49 6.09
CA ASP A 272 12.81 -18.39 5.30
C ASP A 272 14.03 -18.74 6.16
N ARG A 273 14.71 -19.83 5.80
CA ARG A 273 15.81 -20.44 6.56
C ARG A 273 16.95 -20.80 5.62
N ALA A 274 17.26 -19.96 4.64
CA ALA A 274 18.36 -20.22 3.74
C ALA A 274 19.08 -18.96 3.26
N ILE A 275 20.33 -19.13 2.84
CA ILE A 275 21.08 -18.16 2.04
C ILE A 275 21.00 -18.66 0.59
N ALA A 276 20.50 -17.85 -0.34
CA ALA A 276 20.63 -18.19 -1.76
C ALA A 276 21.92 -17.60 -2.31
N CYS A 277 22.79 -18.46 -2.84
CA CYS A 277 24.02 -18.06 -3.52
C CYS A 277 23.69 -17.82 -5.00
N VAL A 278 24.02 -16.62 -5.48
CA VAL A 278 23.62 -16.16 -6.80
C VAL A 278 24.84 -15.69 -7.56
N ALA A 279 25.05 -16.24 -8.76
CA ALA A 279 26.04 -15.75 -9.68
C ALA A 279 25.41 -14.63 -10.50
N THR A 280 25.99 -13.44 -10.49
CA THR A 280 25.58 -12.29 -11.30
C THR A 280 26.56 -12.05 -12.44
N PHE A 281 26.07 -11.46 -13.53
CA PHE A 281 26.80 -11.29 -14.79
C PHE A 281 26.78 -9.84 -15.24
N ASP A 282 27.94 -9.30 -15.61
CA ASP A 282 28.03 -7.95 -16.19
C ASP A 282 27.23 -7.87 -17.51
N THR A 283 27.37 -8.90 -18.33
CA THR A 283 26.68 -9.06 -19.62
C THR A 283 25.58 -10.12 -19.53
N GLN A 284 24.45 -9.87 -20.19
CA GLN A 284 23.36 -10.84 -20.22
C GLN A 284 23.79 -12.16 -20.87
N ARG A 285 23.33 -13.27 -20.28
CA ARG A 285 23.49 -14.62 -20.80
C ARG A 285 22.16 -15.19 -21.26
N THR A 286 22.21 -16.13 -22.21
CA THR A 286 21.03 -16.87 -22.73
C THR A 286 21.17 -18.37 -22.51
N ALA A 287 21.98 -18.76 -21.54
CA ALA A 287 22.17 -20.13 -21.08
C ALA A 287 22.58 -20.11 -19.61
N SER A 288 22.34 -21.22 -18.91
CA SER A 288 22.77 -21.38 -17.52
C SER A 288 24.30 -21.37 -17.41
N ILE A 289 24.82 -20.82 -16.31
CA ILE A 289 26.24 -20.82 -15.95
C ILE A 289 26.78 -22.23 -15.71
N LYS A 290 25.91 -23.18 -15.35
CA LYS A 290 26.27 -24.60 -15.16
C LYS A 290 26.90 -25.20 -16.42
N GLY A 291 26.63 -24.62 -17.58
CA GLY A 291 26.93 -25.23 -18.87
C GLY A 291 25.88 -26.29 -19.26
N LYS A 292 26.11 -26.94 -20.40
CA LYS A 292 25.31 -28.11 -20.83
C LYS A 292 25.97 -29.40 -20.38
#